data_AF-A0A1G7ZIJ2-F1
#
_entry.id   AF-A0A1G7ZIJ2-F1
#
_cell.length_a   1.000
_cell.length_b   1.000
_cell.length_c   1.000
_cell.angle_alpha   90.00
_cell.angle_beta   90.00
_cell.angle_gamma   90.00
#
_symmetry.space_group_name_H-M   'P 1'
#
loop_
_entity.id
_entity.type
_entity.pdbx_description
1 polymer ?
#
loop_
_entity_poly.entity_id
_entity_poly.type
_entity_poly.pdbx_seq_one_letter_code
_entity_poly.pdbx_strand_id
1 'polypeptide(L)' 'MLTRVTDAIIEELIDATCGDSRSRHFFLHALHGLVRVAKAEQLQEMRLDVELAAGEISRPAGCDSDSRAPT' A
#
# COMPACT_ATOMS: atom_id res chain seq x y z
N MET A 1 9.98 -5.83 10.08
CA MET A 1 10.99 -4.90 10.64
C MET A 1 11.78 -4.25 9.49
N LEU A 2 11.22 -3.21 8.88
CA LEU A 2 11.89 -2.27 7.96
C LEU A 2 12.17 -0.92 8.66
N THR A 3 11.91 -0.84 9.96
CA THR A 3 11.85 0.41 10.73
C THR A 3 13.22 1.08 10.81
N ARG A 4 14.31 0.32 10.95
CA ARG A 4 15.66 0.90 11.10
C ARG A 4 16.09 1.82 9.95
N VAL A 5 15.72 1.50 8.71
CA VAL A 5 16.07 2.34 7.55
C VAL A 5 15.15 3.56 7.47
N THR A 6 13.85 3.37 7.68
CA THR A 6 12.89 4.48 7.72
C THR A 6 13.23 5.47 8.84
N ASP A 7 13.57 4.97 10.03
CA ASP A 7 13.90 5.79 11.19
C ASP A 7 15.18 6.60 10.93
N ALA A 8 16.20 6.00 10.30
CA ALA A 8 17.41 6.70 9.88
C ALA A 8 17.13 7.82 8.87
N ILE A 9 16.29 7.56 7.85
CA ILE A 9 15.90 8.59 6.87
C ILE A 9 15.10 9.71 7.54
N ILE A 10 14.20 9.39 8.47
CA ILE A 10 13.45 10.39 9.24
C ILE A 10 14.41 11.28 10.05
N GLU A 11 15.39 10.68 10.73
CA GLU A 11 16.41 11.41 11.48
C GLU A 11 17.24 12.32 10.58
N GLU A 12 17.72 11.83 9.43
CA GLU A 12 18.46 12.62 8.45
C GLU A 12 17.65 13.80 7.91
N LEU A 13 16.37 13.57 7.58
CA LEU A 13 15.47 14.64 7.11
C LEU A 13 15.26 15.72 8.16
N ILE A 14 15.08 15.31 9.43
CA ILE A 14 14.94 16.23 10.56
C ILE A 14 16.22 17.04 10.73
N ASP A 15 17.38 16.40 10.72
CA ASP A 15 18.68 17.05 10.89
C ASP A 15 18.94 18.06 9.74
N ALA A 16 18.48 17.76 8.53
CA ALA A 16 18.63 18.64 7.37
C ALA A 16 17.65 19.84 7.35
N THR A 17 16.52 19.77 8.07
CA THR A 17 15.46 20.79 7.99
C THR A 17 15.23 21.58 9.27
N CYS A 18 15.49 21.00 10.44
CA CYS A 18 15.11 21.58 11.72
C CYS A 18 16.30 22.28 12.38
N GLY A 19 16.16 23.59 12.66
CA GLY A 19 17.17 24.38 13.38
C GLY A 19 16.95 24.43 14.90
N ASP A 20 15.82 23.93 15.40
CA ASP A 20 15.44 24.04 16.80
C ASP A 20 14.71 22.79 17.32
N SER A 21 14.59 22.65 18.64
CA SER A 21 14.00 21.47 19.28
C SER A 21 12.50 21.35 19.07
N ARG A 22 11.79 22.46 18.87
CA ARG A 22 10.34 22.47 18.64
C ARG A 22 10.03 22.00 17.22
N SER A 23 10.74 22.50 16.20
CA SER A 23 10.59 22.01 14.83
C SER A 23 10.96 20.53 14.74
N ARG A 24 12.07 20.10 15.37
CA ARG A 24 12.46 18.69 15.45
C ARG A 24 11.33 17.79 15.98
N HIS A 25 10.74 18.15 17.11
CA HIS A 25 9.67 17.35 17.72
C HIS A 25 8.43 17.25 16.82
N PHE A 26 8.04 18.37 16.20
CA PHE A 26 6.91 18.39 15.26
C PHE A 26 7.17 17.50 14.04
N PHE A 27 8.33 17.66 13.39
CA PHE A 27 8.70 16.90 12.19
C PHE A 27 8.82 15.40 12.48
N LEU A 28 9.39 15.02 13.63
CA LEU A 28 9.44 13.62 14.04
C LEU A 28 8.06 12.96 14.03
N HIS A 29 7.09 13.59 14.71
CA HIS A 29 5.73 13.05 14.77
C HIS A 29 5.01 13.11 13.42
N ALA A 30 5.20 14.18 12.64
CA ALA A 30 4.59 14.33 11.33
C ALA A 30 5.09 13.26 10.35
N LEU A 31 6.41 13.03 10.27
CA LEU A 31 7.02 12.05 9.36
C LEU A 31 6.64 10.62 9.73
N HIS A 32 6.65 10.26 11.02
CA HIS A 32 6.13 8.96 11.45
C HIS A 32 4.63 8.81 11.16
N GLY A 33 3.86 9.88 11.32
CA GLY A 33 2.45 9.92 10.94
C GLY A 33 2.25 9.65 9.45
N LEU A 34 3.00 10.33 8.59
CA LEU A 34 2.97 10.16 7.15
C LEU A 34 3.30 8.72 6.73
N VAL A 35 4.35 8.13 7.32
CA VAL A 35 4.72 6.73 7.02
C VAL A 35 3.60 5.77 7.43
N ARG A 36 2.91 6.00 8.54
CA ARG A 36 1.76 5.17 8.93
C ARG A 36 0.61 5.28 7.93
N VAL A 37 0.30 6.50 7.48
CA VAL A 37 -0.75 6.74 6.48
C VAL A 37 -0.41 6.07 5.15
N ALA A 38 0.80 6.27 4.63
CA ALA A 38 1.25 5.67 3.38
C ALA A 38 1.16 4.13 3.41
N LYS A 39 1.53 3.51 4.53
CA LYS A 39 1.39 2.05 4.70
C LYS A 39 -0.06 1.58 4.72
N ALA A 40 -0.97 2.38 5.30
CA ALA A 40 -2.38 2.06 5.32
C ALA A 40 -3.00 2.16 3.92
N GLU A 41 -2.66 3.22 3.19
CA GLU A 41 -3.09 3.43 1.79
C GLU A 41 -2.58 2.31 0.88
N GLN A 42 -1.30 1.97 0.98
CA GLN A 42 -0.71 0.87 0.20
C GLN A 42 -1.40 -0.48 0.51
N LEU A 43 -1.70 -0.75 1.79
CA LEU A 43 -2.42 -1.97 2.16
C LEU A 43 -3.85 -1.99 1.62
N GLN A 44 -4.52 -0.83 1.57
CA GLN A 44 -5.86 -0.71 1.02
C GLN A 44 -5.86 -0.95 -0.50
N GLU A 45 -4.91 -0.37 -1.23
CA GLU A 45 -4.72 -0.60 -2.66
C GLU A 45 -4.49 -2.09 -2.95
N MET A 46 -3.58 -2.74 -2.21
CA MET A 46 -3.34 -4.18 -2.36
C MET A 46 -4.59 -5.04 -2.10
N ARG A 47 -5.46 -4.64 -1.16
CA ARG A 47 -6.71 -5.38 -0.90
C ARG A 47 -7.66 -5.28 -2.11
N LEU A 48 -7.77 -4.11 -2.72
CA LEU A 48 -8.57 -3.91 -3.92
C LEU A 48 -8.03 -4.74 -5.09
N ASP A 49 -6.71 -4.78 -5.28
CA ASP A 49 -6.08 -5.59 -6.33
C ASP A 49 -6.36 -7.08 -6.14
N VAL A 50 -6.33 -7.57 -4.89
CA VAL A 50 -6.66 -8.97 -4.56
C VAL A 50 -8.13 -9.27 -4.83
N GLU A 51 -9.05 -8.37 -4.47
CA GLU A 51 -10.48 -8.55 -4.74
C GLU A 51 -10.77 -8.60 -6.25
N LEU A 52 -10.14 -7.73 -7.03
CA LEU A 52 -10.24 -7.74 -8.50
C LEU A 52 -9.70 -9.05 -9.09
N ALA A 53 -8.50 -9.48 -8.67
CA ALA A 53 -7.90 -10.73 -9.13
C ALA A 53 -8.75 -11.96 -8.76
N ALA A 54 -9.37 -11.98 -7.57
CA ALA A 54 -10.26 -13.06 -7.15
C ALA A 54 -11.57 -13.11 -7.96
N GLY A 55 -12.09 -11.95 -8.38
CA GLY A 55 -13.26 -11.83 -9.25
C GLY A 55 -13.02 -12.39 -10.65
N GLU A 56 -11.82 -12.21 -11.22
CA GLU A 56 -11.48 -12.75 -12.55
C GLU A 56 -11.35 -14.28 -12.56
N ILE A 57 -10.91 -14.90 -11.46
CA ILE A 57 -10.81 -16.37 -11.33
C ILE A 57 -12.21 -17.02 -11.24
N SER A 58 -13.24 -16.28 -10.81
CA SER A 58 -14.60 -16.79 -10.61
C SER A 58 -15.50 -16.67 -11.84
N ARG A 59 -15.03 -16.19 -12.99
CA ARG A 59 -15.80 -16.30 -14.24
C ARG A 59 -15.66 -17.73 -14.75
N PRO A 60 -16.64 -18.64 -14.58
CA PRO A 60 -16.55 -19.92 -15.24
C PRO A 60 -16.42 -19.61 -16.72
N ALA A 61 -15.34 -20.05 -17.33
CA ALA A 61 -15.25 -20.09 -18.77
C ALA A 61 -16.52 -20.79 -19.24
N GLY A 62 -17.43 -20.02 -19.84
CA GLY A 62 -18.60 -20.56 -20.48
C GLY A 62 -18.10 -21.54 -21.52
N CYS A 63 -18.12 -22.82 -21.16
CA CYS A 63 -18.13 -23.89 -22.13
C CYS A 63 -19.50 -23.79 -22.79
N ASP A 64 -19.59 -22.93 -23.79
CA ASP A 64 -20.61 -23.00 -24.83
C ASP A 64 -20.40 -24.35 -25.54
N SER A 65 -20.94 -25.40 -24.93
CA SER A 65 -21.06 -26.71 -25.53
C SER A 65 -22.23 -26.63 -26.50
N ASP A 66 -21.97 -25.99 -27.63
CA ASP A 66 -22.88 -25.90 -28.77
C ASP A 66 -22.93 -27.28 -29.45
N SER A 67 -23.51 -28.27 -28.76
CA SER A 67 -23.81 -29.59 -29.31
C SER A 67 -25.09 -29.49 -30.13
N ARG A 68 -24.94 -28.99 -31.36
CA ARG A 68 -25.92 -29.15 -32.43
C ARG A 68 -25.97 -30.62 -32.84
N ALA A 69 -26.96 -31.35 -32.33
CA ALA A 69 -27.29 -32.69 -32.83
C ALA A 69 -27.98 -32.56 -34.22
N PRO A 70 -27.49 -33.20 -35.29
CA PRO A 70 -28.28 -33.41 -36.49
C PRO A 70 -29.07 -34.73 -36.35
N THR A 71 -30.39 -34.59 -36.55
CA THR A 71 -31.41 -35.55 -37.00
C THR A 71 -31.15 -37.05 -36.87
#